data_AF-A0A3B0U4F6-F1
#
_entry.id   AF-A0A3B0U4F6-F1
#
_cell.length_a   1.000
_cell.length_b   1.000
_cell.length_c   1.000
_cell.angle_alpha   90.00
_cell.angle_beta   90.00
_cell.angle_gamma   90.00
#
_symmetry.space_group_name_H-M   'P 1'
#
loop_
_entity.id
_entity.type
_entity.pdbx_description
1 polymer ?
#
loop_
_entity_poly.entity_id
_entity_poly.type
_entity_poly.pdbx_seq_one_letter_code
_entity_poly.pdbx_strand_id
1 'polypeptide(L)' 'MNIEKFTERSRGFVQSAQTMALGQGHQQFMPVHLLKVLLDDEQGMASGLIEKAGGDAKLVRAGVETSLKKIPSVS' A
#
# COMPACT_ATOMS: atom_id res chain seq x y z
N MET A 1 2.57 7.61 15.46
CA MET A 1 3.48 6.50 15.08
C MET A 1 4.92 6.94 15.35
N ASN A 2 5.78 6.10 15.90
CA ASN A 2 7.21 6.39 16.06
C ASN A 2 7.98 5.76 14.89
N ILE A 3 8.13 6.52 13.80
CA ILE A 3 8.75 6.08 12.54
C ILE A 3 10.25 5.76 12.70
N GLU A 4 10.93 6.38 13.65
CA GLU A 4 12.36 6.16 13.89
C GLU A 4 12.68 4.72 14.31
N LYS A 5 11.71 4.00 14.86
CA LYS A 5 11.85 2.58 15.23
C LYS A 5 11.74 1.61 14.05
N PHE A 6 11.38 2.10 12.86
CA PHE A 6 11.17 1.23 11.70
C PHE A 6 12.49 1.01 10.96
N THR A 7 12.59 -0.09 10.23
CA THR A 7 13.70 -0.28 9.30
C THR A 7 13.68 0.80 8.22
N GLU A 8 14.83 1.11 7.64
CA GLU A 8 14.94 2.08 6.54
C GLU A 8 13.96 1.76 5.40
N ARG A 9 13.89 0.49 4.99
CA ARG A 9 12.96 0.02 3.95
C ARG A 9 11.50 0.24 4.34
N SER A 10 11.13 -0.09 5.58
CA SER A 10 9.77 0.13 6.08
C SER A 10 9.39 1.62 6.10
N ARG A 11 10.32 2.51 6.46
CA ARG A 11 10.11 3.96 6.38
C ARG A 11 9.87 4.41 4.94
N GLY A 12 10.65 3.88 3.98
CA GLY A 12 10.47 4.12 2.56
C GLY A 12 9.05 3.79 2.08
N PHE A 13 8.52 2.62 2.45
CA PHE A 13 7.15 2.23 2.09
C PHE A 13 6.09 3.17 2.66
N VAL A 14 6.22 3.58 3.92
CA VAL A 14 5.29 4.54 4.53
C VAL A 14 5.32 5.87 3.77
N GLN A 15 6.51 6.37 3.44
CA GLN A 15 6.66 7.62 2.70
C GLN A 15 6.06 7.52 1.30
N SER A 16 6.37 6.46 0.54
CA SER A 16 5.79 6.22 -0.78
C SER A 16 4.26 6.14 -0.74
N ALA A 17 3.71 5.49 0.29
CA ALA A 17 2.27 5.35 0.45
C ALA A 17 1.59 6.69 0.78
N GLN A 18 2.23 7.55 1.59
CA GLN A 18 1.76 8.91 1.87
C GLN A 18 1.78 9.78 0.61
N THR A 19 2.88 9.74 -0.15
CA THR A 19 2.99 10.47 -1.43
C THR A 19 1.92 10.04 -2.42
N MET A 20 1.67 8.72 -2.55
CA MET A 20 0.62 8.20 -3.40
C MET A 20 -0.77 8.65 -2.95
N ALA A 21 -1.08 8.59 -1.65
CA ALA A 21 -2.37 9.04 -1.12
C ALA A 21 -2.64 10.52 -1.46
N LEU A 22 -1.63 11.38 -1.25
CA LEU A 22 -1.70 12.80 -1.61
C LEU A 22 -1.87 12.99 -3.12
N GLY A 23 -1.13 12.24 -3.95
CA GLY A 23 -1.25 12.28 -5.40
C GLY A 23 -2.61 11.82 -5.94
N GLN A 24 -3.34 11.01 -5.17
CA GLN A 24 -4.72 10.58 -5.49
C GLN A 24 -5.79 11.52 -4.88
N GLY A 25 -5.40 12.62 -4.23
CA GLY A 25 -6.32 13.56 -3.58
C GLY A 25 -7.00 12.99 -2.33
N HIS A 26 -6.50 11.88 -1.78
CA HIS A 26 -7.05 11.29 -0.56
C HIS A 26 -6.57 12.10 0.65
N GLN A 27 -7.49 12.81 1.30
CA GLN A 27 -7.16 13.61 2.49
C GLN A 27 -6.73 12.76 3.69
N GLN A 28 -7.09 11.47 3.69
CA GLN A 28 -6.77 10.54 4.77
C GLN A 28 -5.76 9.49 4.31
N PHE A 29 -4.67 9.38 5.05
CA PHE A 29 -3.73 8.27 4.90
C PHE A 29 -4.27 7.02 5.62
N MET A 30 -4.62 6.01 4.83
CA MET A 30 -5.22 4.75 5.30
C MET A 30 -4.33 3.52 5.01
N PRO A 31 -4.48 2.40 5.75
CA PRO A 31 -3.68 1.18 5.56
C PRO A 31 -3.68 0.61 4.14
N VAL A 32 -4.77 0.81 3.38
CA VAL A 32 -4.89 0.34 1.99
C VAL A 32 -3.85 0.98 1.06
N HIS A 33 -3.41 2.22 1.33
CA HIS A 33 -2.31 2.84 0.58
C HIS A 33 -0.99 2.12 0.83
N LEU A 34 -0.73 1.77 2.08
CA LEU A 34 0.48 1.03 2.43
C LEU A 34 0.48 -0.35 1.77
N LEU A 35 -0.66 -1.06 1.81
CA LEU A 35 -0.81 -2.35 1.13
C LEU A 35 -0.60 -2.22 -0.38
N LYS A 36 -1.13 -1.16 -1.02
CA LYS A 36 -0.92 -0.90 -2.44
C LYS A 36 0.57 -0.77 -2.78
N VAL A 37 1.34 0.04 -2.06
CA VAL A 37 2.79 0.17 -2.32
C VAL A 37 3.54 -1.14 -2.04
N LEU A 38 3.19 -1.85 -0.96
CA LEU A 38 3.81 -3.15 -0.66
C LEU A 38 3.55 -4.19 -1.76
N LEU A 39 2.38 -4.17 -2.40
CA LEU A 39 2.07 -5.03 -3.53
C LEU A 39 2.77 -4.58 -4.82
N ASP A 40 2.94 -3.27 -5.03
CA ASP A 40 3.62 -2.68 -6.20
C ASP A 40 5.15 -2.77 -6.10
N ASP A 41 5.72 -3.13 -4.94
CA ASP A 41 7.15 -3.32 -4.75
C ASP A 41 7.72 -4.36 -5.73
N GLU A 42 8.71 -3.95 -6.53
CA GLU A 42 9.33 -4.80 -7.56
C GLU A 42 10.06 -6.00 -6.95
N GLN A 43 10.50 -5.90 -5.69
CA GLN A 43 11.10 -7.03 -4.99
C GLN A 43 10.07 -8.10 -4.60
N GLY A 44 8.77 -7.82 -4.76
CA GLY A 44 7.69 -8.82 -4.74
C GLY A 44 7.42 -9.47 -3.38
N MET A 45 7.96 -8.94 -2.28
CA MET A 45 7.88 -9.60 -0.96
C MET A 45 6.44 -9.85 -0.50
N ALA A 46 5.55 -8.85 -0.57
CA ALA A 46 4.18 -8.99 -0.11
C ALA A 46 3.37 -9.95 -1.01
N SER A 47 3.50 -9.82 -2.33
CA SER A 47 2.84 -10.71 -3.30
C SER A 47 3.29 -12.16 -3.09
N GLY A 48 4.59 -12.40 -2.94
CA GLY A 48 5.12 -13.75 -2.70
C GLY A 48 4.71 -14.35 -1.35
N LEU A 49 4.55 -13.53 -0.30
CA LEU A 49 4.01 -14.01 0.98
C LEU A 49 2.54 -14.41 0.87
N ILE A 50 1.73 -13.64 0.14
CA ILE A 50 0.31 -13.96 -0.11
C ILE A 50 0.21 -15.30 -0.85
N GLU A 51 0.99 -15.48 -1.92
CA GLU A 51 1.02 -16.71 -2.71
C GLU A 51 1.47 -17.92 -1.89
N LYS A 52 2.53 -17.78 -1.09
CA LYS A 52 3.01 -18.84 -0.19
C LYS A 52 2.01 -19.21 0.90
N ALA A 53 1.15 -18.27 1.30
CA ALA A 53 0.04 -18.52 2.21
C ALA A 53 -1.20 -19.15 1.52
N GLY A 54 -1.13 -19.42 0.21
CA GLY A 54 -2.22 -19.99 -0.58
C GLY A 54 -3.23 -18.97 -1.12
N GLY A 55 -2.92 -17.67 -1.02
CA GLY A 55 -3.74 -16.59 -1.56
C GLY A 55 -3.39 -16.22 -3.01
N ASP A 56 -4.29 -15.50 -3.67
CA ASP A 56 -4.05 -14.94 -5.01
C ASP A 56 -3.68 -13.45 -4.91
N ALA A 57 -2.40 -13.12 -5.11
CA ALA A 57 -1.90 -11.76 -5.04
C ALA A 57 -2.52 -10.83 -6.11
N LYS A 58 -2.95 -11.36 -7.26
CA LYS A 58 -3.63 -10.58 -8.30
C LYS A 58 -5.03 -10.17 -7.86
N LEU A 59 -5.77 -11.09 -7.24
CA LEU A 59 -7.08 -10.78 -6.66
C LEU A 59 -6.97 -9.76 -5.52
N VAL A 60 -5.97 -9.90 -4.65
CA VAL A 60 -5.71 -8.90 -3.59
C VAL A 60 -5.41 -7.53 -4.20
N ARG A 61 -4.56 -7.45 -5.22
CA ARG A 61 -4.26 -6.18 -5.91
C ARG A 61 -5.53 -5.55 -6.50
N ALA A 62 -6.35 -6.33 -7.20
CA ALA A 62 -7.61 -5.83 -7.76
C ALA A 62 -8.59 -5.32 -6.67
N GLY A 63 -8.64 -6.01 -5.52
CA GLY A 63 -9.43 -5.59 -4.37
C GLY A 63 -8.92 -4.29 -3.74
N VAL A 64 -7.60 -4.11 -3.68
CA VAL A 64 -6.94 -2.89 -3.21
C VAL A 64 -7.24 -1.71 -4.14
N GLU A 65 -7.11 -1.88 -5.45
CA GLU A 65 -7.50 -0.85 -6.43
C GLU A 65 -8.95 -0.41 -6.27
N THR A 66 -9.84 -1.40 -6.11
CA THR A 66 -11.27 -1.15 -5.89
C THR A 66 -11.52 -0.40 -4.59
N SER A 67 -10.76 -0.70 -3.54
CA SER A 67 -10.87 -0.05 -2.24
C SER A 67 -10.36 1.39 -2.27
N LEU A 68 -9.24 1.64 -2.95
CA LEU A 68 -8.70 2.99 -3.14
C LEU A 68 -9.70 3.91 -3.86
N LYS A 69 -10.34 3.41 -4.92
CA LYS A 69 -11.37 4.17 -5.67
C LYS A 69 -12.60 4.56 -4.84
N LYS A 70 -12.82 3.94 -3.68
CA LYS A 70 -13.94 4.25 -2.78
C LYS A 70 -13.58 5.32 -1.75
N ILE A 71 -12.30 5.67 -1.62
CA ILE A 71 -11.87 6.71 -0.69
C ILE A 71 -12.31 8.07 -1.25
N PRO A 72 -12.92 8.95 -0.44
CA PRO A 72 -13.22 10.31 -0.85
C PRO A 72 -11.94 11.03 -1.30
N SER A 73 -11.99 11.61 -2.49
CA SER A 73 -10.90 12.40 -3.06
C SER A 73 -11.34 13.85 -3.20
N VAL A 74 -10.44 14.78 -2.88
CA VAL A 74 -10.61 16.19 -3.17
C VAL A 74 -9.82 16.51 -4.44
N SER A 75 -10.54 17.01 -5.45
CA SER A 75 -10.02 17.40 -6.77
C SER A 75 -10.34 18.86 -7.05
#